data_AF-A0A956ZIL6-F1
#
_entry.id   AF-A0A956ZIL6-F1
#
_cell.length_a   1.000
_cell.length_b   1.000
_cell.length_c   1.000
_cell.angle_alpha   90.00
_cell.angle_beta   90.00
_cell.angle_gamma   90.00
#
_symmetry.space_group_name_H-M   'P 1'
#
loop_
_entity.id
_entity.type
_entity.pdbx_description
1 polymer ?
#
loop_
_entity_poly.entity_id
_entity_poly.type
_entity_poly.pdbx_seq_one_letter_code
_entity_poly.pdbx_strand_id
1 'polypeptide(L)'
;MSDTRPGPLAALIRFCLEQKLVVAILLVGTIFWGILVAPFAWSVPGLERSPVPVDAIPDIGENQQIVFTEWPGRSPQDIDDQISYPLTVALLGIPGVKDIRSYSVFGFSTIYVVFEDGVEFYWSRSRVLEKLNSLPAGTLPPGVTPALGPDATALGQVFWYTLEGRDAEGNPTGGWGPDELRSLQDFTVKYKLAGVQGVSEVASIGGFVQEYQVDV
;
A
#
# COMPACT_ATOMS: atom_id res chain seq x y z
N MET A 1 49.39 -3.37 46.78
CA MET A 1 49.39 -2.47 45.60
C MET A 1 48.31 -2.98 44.65
N SER A 2 47.06 -2.55 44.85
CA SER A 2 45.97 -2.88 43.94
C SER A 2 46.04 -1.94 42.74
N ASP A 3 46.19 -2.50 41.54
CA ASP A 3 46.20 -1.78 40.27
C ASP A 3 44.82 -1.15 40.03
N THR A 4 44.59 0.06 40.54
CA THR A 4 43.35 0.82 40.31
C THR A 4 43.44 1.55 38.98
N ARG A 5 43.57 0.81 37.88
CA ARG A 5 43.26 1.40 36.57
C ARG A 5 41.80 1.80 36.62
N PRO A 6 41.45 3.07 36.35
CA PRO A 6 40.05 3.45 36.30
C PRO A 6 39.38 2.55 35.26
N GLY A 7 38.31 1.86 35.68
CA GLY A 7 37.51 1.07 34.76
C GLY A 7 36.98 1.95 33.61
N PRO A 8 36.58 1.35 32.48
CA PRO A 8 36.16 2.10 31.30
C PRO A 8 35.05 3.13 31.59
N LEU A 9 34.13 2.80 32.50
CA LEU A 9 33.08 3.71 32.97
C LEU A 9 33.64 4.92 33.73
N ALA A 10 34.60 4.71 34.63
CA ALA A 10 35.22 5.78 35.42
C ALA A 10 36.05 6.72 34.52
N ALA A 11 36.71 6.17 33.50
CA ALA A 11 37.41 6.96 32.49
C ALA A 11 36.45 7.82 31.66
N LEU A 12 35.29 7.30 31.27
CA LEU A 12 34.25 8.03 30.55
C LEU A 12 33.68 9.19 31.39
N ILE A 13 33.33 8.92 32.65
CA ILE A 13 32.81 9.95 33.56
C ILE A 13 33.85 11.05 33.78
N ARG A 14 35.10 10.66 33.99
CA ARG A 14 36.21 11.60 34.15
C ARG A 14 36.40 12.47 32.89
N PHE A 15 36.35 11.87 31.71
CA PHE A 15 36.38 12.61 30.44
C PHE A 15 35.23 13.62 30.36
N CYS A 16 34.01 13.23 30.71
CA CYS A 16 32.87 14.15 30.71
C CYS A 16 33.02 15.32 31.70
N LEU A 17 33.67 15.09 32.85
CA LEU A 17 33.89 16.13 33.87
C LEU A 17 35.05 17.07 33.55
N GLU A 18 36.12 16.56 32.93
CA GLU A 18 37.31 17.33 32.56
C GLU A 18 37.10 18.10 31.25
N GLN A 19 36.46 17.51 30.24
CA GLN A 19 36.26 18.09 28.91
C GLN A 19 34.86 18.72 28.74
N LYS A 20 34.48 19.62 29.66
CA LYS A 20 33.13 20.22 29.72
C LYS A 20 32.70 20.89 28.41
N LEU A 21 33.62 21.56 27.72
CA LEU A 21 33.33 22.22 26.44
C LEU A 21 32.97 21.20 25.35
N VAL A 22 33.72 20.10 25.26
CA VAL A 22 33.48 19.03 24.28
C VAL A 22 32.11 18.40 24.54
N VAL A 23 31.79 18.12 25.80
CA VAL A 23 30.48 17.59 26.19
C VAL A 23 29.35 18.57 25.86
N ALA A 24 29.54 19.87 26.13
CA ALA A 24 28.54 20.88 25.81
C ALA A 24 28.28 20.97 24.30
N ILE A 25 29.33 20.91 23.47
CA ILE A 25 29.21 20.90 22.01
C ILE A 25 28.46 19.65 21.54
N LEU A 26 28.80 18.47 22.07
CA LEU A 26 28.10 17.22 21.73
C LEU A 26 26.62 17.26 22.13
N LEU A 27 26.31 17.79 23.31
CA LEU A 27 24.93 17.95 23.77
C LEU A 27 24.14 18.88 22.83
N VAL A 28 24.68 20.07 22.55
CA VAL A 28 24.04 21.06 21.67
C VAL A 28 23.88 20.48 20.26
N GLY A 29 24.91 19.81 19.72
CA GLY A 29 24.85 19.14 18.43
C GLY A 29 23.76 18.06 18.39
N THR A 30 23.63 17.27 19.45
CA THR A 30 22.60 16.22 19.56
C THR A 30 21.19 16.81 19.64
N ILE A 31 20.99 17.88 20.42
CA ILE A 31 19.70 18.58 20.51
C ILE A 31 19.34 19.20 19.16
N PHE A 32 20.30 19.88 18.53
CA PHE A 32 20.11 20.51 17.23
C PHE A 32 19.76 19.48 16.15
N TRP A 33 20.50 18.37 16.10
CA TRP A 33 20.19 17.24 15.22
C TRP A 33 18.80 16.66 15.52
N GLY A 34 18.45 16.48 16.79
CA GLY A 34 17.12 16.04 17.24
C GLY A 34 16.00 16.95 16.73
N ILE A 35 16.18 18.27 16.77
CA ILE A 35 15.20 19.24 16.24
C ILE A 35 15.05 19.12 14.71
N LEU A 36 16.16 18.90 14.00
CA LEU A 36 16.16 18.72 12.54
C LEU A 36 15.39 17.48 12.09
N VAL A 37 15.48 16.38 12.85
CA VAL A 37 14.84 15.10 12.53
C VAL A 37 13.52 14.85 13.27
N ALA A 38 13.14 15.72 14.21
CA ALA A 38 11.91 15.56 14.97
C ALA A 38 10.68 15.57 14.04
N PRO A 39 9.71 14.65 14.25
CA PRO A 39 8.56 14.49 13.36
C PRO A 39 7.52 15.63 13.45
N PHE A 40 7.67 16.52 14.44
CA PHE A 40 6.75 17.62 14.66
C PHE A 40 6.96 18.72 13.60
N ALA A 41 5.86 19.22 13.03
CA ALA A 41 5.83 20.23 11.97
C ALA A 41 6.15 21.66 12.46
N TRP A 42 7.24 21.84 13.21
CA TRP A 42 7.74 23.16 13.58
C TRP A 42 8.28 23.90 12.35
N SER A 43 7.74 25.09 12.07
CA SER A 43 8.27 25.99 11.05
C SER A 43 9.48 26.74 11.60
N VAL A 44 10.69 26.29 11.28
CA VAL A 44 11.94 27.01 11.60
C VAL A 44 12.45 27.66 10.32
N PRO A 45 12.38 29.01 10.18
CA PRO A 45 12.82 29.68 8.96
C PRO A 45 14.31 29.44 8.68
N GLY A 46 14.64 29.12 7.43
CA GLY A 46 16.03 29.01 6.95
C GLY A 46 16.75 27.69 7.25
N LEU A 47 16.04 26.65 7.70
CA LEU A 47 16.61 25.36 8.04
C LEU A 47 15.93 24.24 7.26
N GLU A 48 16.70 23.48 6.46
CA GLU A 48 16.22 22.26 5.82
C GLU A 48 16.07 21.15 6.87
N ARG A 49 14.86 20.59 7.00
CA ARG A 49 14.53 19.54 7.97
C ARG A 49 14.32 18.21 7.26
N SER A 50 14.66 17.11 7.93
CA SER A 50 14.42 15.74 7.46
C SER A 50 13.71 14.95 8.56
N PRO A 51 12.41 15.22 8.78
CA PRO A 51 11.65 14.60 9.86
C PRO A 51 11.57 13.09 9.67
N VAL A 52 11.67 12.34 10.77
CA VAL A 52 11.41 10.91 10.78
C VAL A 52 9.93 10.66 10.40
N PRO A 53 9.63 9.70 9.50
CA PRO A 53 8.26 9.34 9.19
C PRO A 53 7.49 8.92 10.44
N VAL A 54 6.25 9.40 10.56
CA VAL A 54 5.35 9.04 11.65
C VAL A 54 4.03 8.57 11.07
N ASP A 55 3.47 7.58 11.75
CA ASP A 55 2.11 7.09 11.49
C ASP A 55 1.35 7.07 12.81
N ALA A 56 0.02 7.20 12.73
CA ALA A 56 -0.86 7.12 13.88
C ALA A 56 -0.95 5.69 14.44
N ILE A 57 -0.82 4.69 13.57
CA ILE A 57 -0.95 3.26 13.90
C ILE A 57 0.23 2.52 13.24
N PRO A 58 0.90 1.59 13.95
CA PRO A 58 1.89 0.74 13.31
C PRO A 58 1.22 -0.14 12.24
N ASP A 59 1.99 -0.56 11.23
CA ASP A 59 1.47 -1.54 10.26
C ASP A 59 1.19 -2.88 10.96
N ILE A 60 -0.09 -3.24 10.99
CA ILE A 60 -0.60 -4.50 11.54
C ILE A 60 -1.18 -5.39 10.44
N GLY A 61 -1.01 -5.01 9.17
CA GLY A 61 -1.51 -5.76 8.02
C GLY A 61 -0.78 -7.09 7.85
N GLU A 62 -1.53 -8.15 7.54
CA GLU A 62 -0.93 -9.40 7.07
C GLU A 62 -0.26 -9.16 5.70
N ASN A 63 0.87 -9.84 5.42
CA ASN A 63 1.47 -9.86 4.08
C ASN A 63 0.56 -10.66 3.15
N GLN A 64 -0.38 -9.95 2.55
CA GLN A 64 -1.44 -10.49 1.71
C GLN A 64 -1.22 -10.03 0.26
N GLN A 65 -1.28 -10.98 -0.67
CA GLN A 65 -1.27 -10.71 -2.10
C GLN A 65 -2.62 -11.11 -2.69
N ILE A 66 -3.22 -10.19 -3.44
CA ILE A 66 -4.54 -10.41 -4.05
C ILE A 66 -4.32 -10.83 -5.50
N VAL A 67 -4.96 -11.92 -5.91
CA VAL A 67 -5.09 -12.33 -7.32
C VAL A 67 -6.55 -12.17 -7.70
N PHE A 68 -6.81 -11.25 -8.63
CA PHE A 68 -8.15 -10.94 -9.11
C PHE A 68 -8.33 -11.47 -10.52
N THR A 69 -9.49 -12.03 -10.83
CA THR A 69 -9.75 -12.63 -12.14
C THR A 69 -11.20 -12.41 -12.54
N GLU A 70 -11.42 -11.69 -13.64
CA GLU A 70 -12.75 -11.45 -14.18
C GLU A 70 -13.13 -12.51 -15.22
N TRP A 71 -14.36 -12.99 -15.13
CA TRP A 71 -15.00 -13.80 -16.16
C TRP A 71 -16.50 -13.48 -16.24
N PRO A 72 -16.85 -12.35 -16.89
CA PRO A 72 -18.20 -11.80 -16.86
C PRO A 72 -19.28 -12.78 -17.35
N GLY A 73 -20.47 -12.71 -16.75
CA GLY A 73 -21.63 -13.50 -17.16
C GLY A 73 -21.63 -14.95 -16.67
N ARG A 74 -20.75 -15.30 -15.72
CA ARG A 74 -20.62 -16.66 -15.18
C ARG A 74 -21.10 -16.79 -13.75
N SER A 75 -21.70 -17.95 -13.46
CA SER A 75 -22.23 -18.24 -12.13
C SER A 75 -21.10 -18.41 -11.11
N PRO A 76 -21.35 -18.15 -9.81
CA PRO A 76 -20.35 -18.39 -8.77
C PRO A 76 -19.74 -19.79 -8.80
N GLN A 77 -20.55 -20.82 -9.13
CA GLN A 77 -20.08 -22.20 -9.25
C GLN A 77 -19.12 -22.38 -10.43
N ASP A 78 -19.44 -21.81 -11.59
CA ASP A 78 -18.54 -21.88 -12.77
C ASP A 78 -17.22 -21.16 -12.49
N ILE A 79 -17.27 -20.02 -11.81
CA ILE A 79 -16.07 -19.28 -11.39
C ILE A 79 -15.24 -20.15 -10.45
N ASP A 80 -15.86 -20.79 -9.46
CA ASP A 80 -15.13 -21.62 -8.51
C ASP A 80 -14.45 -22.81 -9.19
N ASP A 81 -15.20 -23.57 -9.99
CA ASP A 81 -14.72 -24.79 -10.62
C ASP A 81 -13.65 -24.54 -11.69
N GLN A 82 -13.74 -23.44 -12.44
CA GLN A 82 -12.88 -23.17 -13.60
C GLN A 82 -11.77 -22.15 -13.33
N ILE A 83 -11.88 -21.33 -12.28
CA ILE A 83 -10.93 -20.26 -11.97
C ILE A 83 -10.38 -20.43 -10.57
N SER A 84 -11.22 -20.32 -9.55
CA SER A 84 -10.75 -20.20 -8.17
C SER A 84 -10.10 -21.48 -7.68
N TYR A 85 -10.70 -22.65 -7.92
CA TYR A 85 -10.15 -23.93 -7.51
C TYR A 85 -8.81 -24.25 -8.20
N PRO A 86 -8.68 -24.20 -9.55
CA PRO A 86 -7.39 -24.39 -10.21
C PRO A 86 -6.30 -23.41 -9.74
N LEU A 87 -6.64 -22.13 -9.56
CA LEU A 87 -5.67 -21.12 -9.12
C LEU A 87 -5.25 -21.31 -7.66
N THR A 88 -6.17 -21.57 -6.75
CA THR A 88 -5.83 -21.82 -5.33
C THR A 88 -4.91 -23.02 -5.19
N VAL A 89 -5.21 -24.13 -5.89
CA VAL A 89 -4.35 -25.33 -5.90
C VAL A 89 -2.96 -25.01 -6.45
N ALA A 90 -2.86 -24.23 -7.52
CA ALA A 90 -1.57 -23.82 -8.07
C ALA A 90 -0.80 -22.92 -7.09
N LEU A 91 -1.46 -21.97 -6.44
CA LEU A 91 -0.85 -20.98 -5.56
C LEU A 91 -0.42 -21.58 -4.20
N LEU A 92 -1.07 -22.64 -3.72
CA LEU A 92 -0.68 -23.37 -2.50
C LEU A 92 0.77 -23.87 -2.54
N GLY A 93 1.33 -24.11 -3.72
CA GLY A 93 2.72 -24.56 -3.89
C GLY A 93 3.78 -23.48 -3.73
N ILE A 94 3.40 -22.22 -3.48
CA ILE A 94 4.35 -21.13 -3.30
C ILE A 94 4.98 -21.22 -1.88
N PRO A 95 6.32 -21.18 -1.74
CA PRO A 95 6.96 -21.20 -0.43
C PRO A 95 6.57 -19.99 0.42
N GLY A 96 6.31 -20.23 1.71
CA GLY A 96 5.97 -19.18 2.68
C GLY A 96 4.49 -18.76 2.68
N VAL A 97 3.63 -19.43 1.90
CA VAL A 97 2.18 -19.27 2.02
C VAL A 97 1.71 -19.91 3.32
N LYS A 98 0.99 -19.12 4.12
CA LYS A 98 0.38 -19.51 5.39
C LYS A 98 -1.04 -20.05 5.16
N ASP A 99 -1.87 -19.27 4.48
CA ASP A 99 -3.23 -19.65 4.08
C ASP A 99 -3.65 -18.98 2.78
N ILE A 100 -4.65 -19.57 2.12
CA ILE A 100 -5.26 -19.03 0.90
C ILE A 100 -6.77 -18.95 1.12
N ARG A 101 -7.35 -17.78 0.84
CA ARG A 101 -8.78 -17.51 0.95
C ARG A 101 -9.31 -17.11 -0.42
N SER A 102 -10.32 -17.78 -0.93
CA SER A 102 -10.93 -17.46 -2.23
C SER A 102 -12.39 -17.08 -2.08
N TYR A 103 -12.82 -16.13 -2.91
CA TYR A 103 -14.20 -15.71 -3.05
C TYR A 103 -14.59 -15.81 -4.52
N SER A 104 -15.61 -16.60 -4.79
CA SER A 104 -16.16 -16.87 -6.12
C SER A 104 -17.55 -16.27 -6.16
N VAL A 105 -17.73 -15.22 -6.96
CA VAL A 105 -19.01 -14.50 -7.08
C VAL A 105 -19.36 -14.33 -8.54
N PHE A 106 -20.57 -13.83 -8.83
CA PHE A 106 -21.00 -13.69 -10.21
C PHE A 106 -20.05 -12.79 -11.01
N GLY A 107 -19.44 -13.35 -12.06
CA GLY A 107 -18.57 -12.63 -12.98
C GLY A 107 -17.10 -12.47 -12.57
N PHE A 108 -16.67 -12.84 -11.35
CA PHE A 108 -15.25 -12.74 -10.97
C PHE A 108 -14.86 -13.60 -9.76
N SER A 109 -13.56 -13.85 -9.65
CA SER A 109 -12.87 -14.52 -8.53
C SER A 109 -11.87 -13.57 -7.88
N THR A 110 -11.84 -13.57 -6.55
CA THR A 110 -10.80 -12.90 -5.75
C THR A 110 -10.11 -13.93 -4.85
N ILE A 111 -8.79 -14.06 -4.99
CA ILE A 111 -7.97 -14.97 -4.18
C ILE A 111 -6.98 -14.16 -3.36
N TYR A 112 -7.00 -14.35 -2.04
CA TYR A 112 -6.06 -13.77 -1.10
C TYR A 112 -5.02 -14.84 -0.75
N VAL A 113 -3.77 -14.58 -1.10
CA VAL A 113 -2.62 -15.41 -0.74
C VAL A 113 -1.92 -14.73 0.44
N VAL A 114 -2.03 -15.33 1.62
CA VAL A 114 -1.45 -14.78 2.85
C VAL A 114 -0.14 -15.49 3.12
N PHE A 115 0.91 -14.71 3.38
CA PHE A 115 2.26 -15.20 3.64
C PHE A 115 2.59 -15.13 5.14
N GLU A 116 3.56 -15.95 5.55
CA GLU A 116 4.13 -15.89 6.89
C GLU A 116 4.82 -14.52 7.15
N ASP A 117 4.77 -14.02 8.39
CA ASP A 117 5.22 -12.67 8.76
C ASP A 117 6.68 -12.36 8.40
N GLY A 118 7.54 -13.37 8.30
CA GLY A 118 8.96 -13.22 7.94
C GLY A 118 9.23 -13.08 6.43
N VAL A 119 8.19 -13.22 5.59
CA VAL A 119 8.32 -13.14 4.14
C VAL A 119 8.28 -11.67 3.71
N GLU A 120 9.27 -11.26 2.92
CA GLU A 120 9.33 -9.91 2.37
C GLU A 120 8.22 -9.69 1.33
N PHE A 121 7.63 -8.50 1.35
CA PHE A 121 6.42 -8.16 0.60
C PHE A 121 6.62 -8.16 -0.93
N TYR A 122 7.68 -7.57 -1.45
CA TYR A 122 7.93 -7.59 -2.90
C TYR A 122 8.39 -8.95 -3.41
N TRP A 123 9.07 -9.73 -2.57
CA TRP A 123 9.43 -11.10 -2.84
C TRP A 123 8.17 -11.97 -3.00
N SER A 124 7.20 -11.87 -2.08
CA SER A 124 5.95 -12.63 -2.16
C SER A 124 5.17 -12.28 -3.43
N ARG A 125 5.07 -10.99 -3.78
CA ARG A 125 4.50 -10.53 -5.06
C ARG A 125 5.17 -11.14 -6.28
N SER A 126 6.50 -11.14 -6.29
CA SER A 126 7.28 -11.70 -7.39
C SER A 126 7.07 -13.21 -7.53
N ARG A 127 6.99 -13.95 -6.41
CA ARG A 127 6.68 -15.39 -6.42
C ARG A 127 5.29 -15.67 -6.96
N VAL A 128 4.29 -14.88 -6.58
CA VAL A 128 2.92 -15.01 -7.10
C VAL A 128 2.90 -14.76 -8.61
N LEU A 129 3.53 -13.68 -9.09
CA LEU A 129 3.63 -13.40 -10.52
C LEU A 129 4.35 -14.50 -11.29
N GLU A 130 5.46 -15.02 -10.78
CA GLU A 130 6.15 -16.16 -11.39
C GLU A 130 5.23 -17.36 -11.49
N LYS A 131 4.49 -17.67 -10.42
CA LYS A 131 3.57 -18.80 -10.40
C LYS A 131 2.44 -18.62 -11.42
N LEU A 132 1.81 -17.44 -11.48
CA LEU A 132 0.75 -17.12 -12.44
C LEU A 132 1.24 -17.21 -13.89
N ASN A 133 2.46 -16.75 -14.19
CA ASN A 133 3.04 -16.85 -15.53
C ASN A 133 3.47 -18.29 -15.90
N SER A 134 3.71 -19.14 -14.91
CA SER A 134 4.11 -20.54 -15.11
C SER A 134 2.93 -21.53 -15.23
N LEU A 135 1.69 -21.05 -15.18
CA LEU A 135 0.51 -21.92 -15.23
C LEU A 135 0.47 -22.71 -16.55
N PRO A 136 0.18 -24.03 -16.51
CA PRO A 136 0.00 -24.81 -17.72
C PRO A 136 -1.05 -24.21 -18.66
N ALA A 137 -0.82 -24.32 -19.96
CA ALA A 137 -1.82 -23.93 -20.96
C ALA A 137 -3.13 -24.71 -20.72
N GLY A 138 -4.26 -24.00 -20.73
CA GLY A 138 -5.57 -24.59 -20.46
C GLY A 138 -5.95 -24.69 -18.98
N THR A 139 -5.13 -24.17 -18.05
CA THR A 139 -5.52 -24.07 -16.62
C THR A 139 -6.73 -23.17 -16.42
N LEU A 140 -6.87 -22.12 -17.24
CA LEU A 140 -7.97 -21.17 -17.20
C LEU A 140 -8.74 -21.16 -18.52
N PRO A 141 -10.02 -20.75 -18.49
CA PRO A 141 -10.82 -20.60 -19.70
C PRO A 141 -10.18 -19.63 -20.72
N PRO A 142 -10.43 -19.81 -22.02
CA PRO A 142 -9.91 -18.91 -23.05
C PRO A 142 -10.30 -17.44 -22.79
N GLY A 143 -9.31 -16.54 -22.86
CA GLY A 143 -9.51 -15.10 -22.68
C GLY A 143 -9.59 -14.65 -21.22
N VAL A 144 -9.48 -15.55 -20.24
CA VAL A 144 -9.46 -15.22 -18.82
C VAL A 144 -8.02 -15.10 -18.34
N THR A 145 -7.66 -13.93 -17.81
CA THR A 145 -6.31 -13.65 -17.32
C THR A 145 -6.34 -13.18 -15.87
N PRO A 146 -5.65 -13.88 -14.95
CA PRO A 146 -5.55 -13.45 -13.56
C PRO A 146 -4.58 -12.26 -13.47
N ALA A 147 -4.95 -11.27 -12.67
CA ALA A 147 -4.14 -10.08 -12.41
C ALA A 147 -3.75 -10.01 -10.93
N LEU A 148 -2.54 -9.54 -10.66
CA LEU A 148 -2.12 -9.22 -9.30
C LEU A 148 -2.74 -7.88 -8.89
N GLY A 149 -3.29 -7.83 -7.68
CA GLY A 149 -3.84 -6.62 -7.08
C GLY A 149 -2.80 -5.54 -6.80
N PRO A 150 -3.26 -4.37 -6.33
CA PRO A 150 -2.40 -3.21 -6.07
C PRO A 150 -1.30 -3.52 -5.05
N ASP A 151 -0.29 -2.66 -5.04
CA ASP A 151 0.71 -2.60 -3.99
C ASP A 151 0.14 -1.86 -2.77
N ALA A 152 -0.83 -2.49 -2.11
CA ALA A 152 -1.52 -1.94 -0.95
C ALA A 152 -2.10 -3.04 -0.05
N THR A 153 -2.23 -2.72 1.25
CA THR A 153 -2.93 -3.55 2.23
C THR A 153 -4.33 -2.99 2.52
N ALA A 154 -5.10 -3.67 3.35
CA ALA A 154 -6.40 -3.17 3.80
C ALA A 154 -6.31 -1.81 4.54
N LEU A 155 -5.16 -1.50 5.12
CA LEU A 155 -4.89 -0.21 5.78
C LEU A 155 -4.52 0.91 4.80
N GLY A 156 -4.28 0.59 3.52
CA GLY A 156 -3.84 1.56 2.51
C GLY A 156 -4.91 2.57 2.07
N GLN A 157 -6.11 2.53 2.63
CA GLN A 157 -7.20 3.45 2.33
C GLN A 157 -7.03 4.78 3.09
N VAL A 158 -6.14 5.64 2.59
CA VAL A 158 -5.69 6.84 3.31
C VAL A 158 -6.53 8.10 3.06
N PHE A 159 -7.17 8.22 1.90
CA PHE A 159 -7.91 9.44 1.53
C PHE A 159 -9.16 9.12 0.72
N TRP A 160 -10.30 9.59 1.23
CA TRP A 160 -11.61 9.42 0.61
C TRP A 160 -12.15 10.79 0.21
N TYR A 161 -12.72 10.89 -0.99
CA TYR A 161 -13.32 12.12 -1.50
C TYR A 161 -14.54 11.82 -2.38
N THR A 162 -15.35 12.85 -2.59
CA THR A 162 -16.47 12.84 -3.54
C THR A 162 -16.24 13.89 -4.62
N LEU A 163 -16.79 13.67 -5.81
CA LEU A 163 -16.85 14.68 -6.87
C LEU A 163 -18.26 15.25 -6.91
N GLU A 164 -18.36 16.57 -6.80
CA GLU A 164 -19.61 17.31 -6.76
C GLU A 164 -19.48 18.58 -7.60
N GLY A 165 -20.50 18.90 -8.40
CA GLY A 165 -20.57 20.18 -9.09
C GLY A 165 -20.71 21.32 -8.09
N ARG A 166 -19.96 22.41 -8.28
CA ARG A 166 -20.03 23.62 -7.43
C ARG A 166 -20.26 24.87 -8.25
N ASP A 167 -21.02 25.83 -7.71
CA ASP A 167 -21.18 27.16 -8.27
C ASP A 167 -19.93 28.05 -8.03
N ALA A 168 -19.96 29.29 -8.52
CA ALA A 168 -18.84 30.23 -8.38
C ALA A 168 -18.57 30.61 -6.92
N GLU A 169 -19.61 30.53 -6.08
CA GLU A 169 -19.59 30.79 -4.64
C GLU A 169 -19.16 29.55 -3.82
N GLY A 170 -18.97 28.40 -4.47
CA GLY A 170 -18.50 27.15 -3.88
C GLY A 170 -19.58 26.25 -3.29
N ASN A 171 -20.87 26.56 -3.48
CA ASN A 171 -21.98 25.72 -3.01
C ASN A 171 -22.24 24.56 -3.98
N PRO A 172 -22.66 23.37 -3.48
CA PRO A 172 -23.07 22.28 -4.35
C PRO A 172 -24.19 22.71 -5.30
N THR A 173 -23.97 22.51 -6.59
CA THR A 173 -24.94 22.83 -7.63
C THR A 173 -25.25 21.59 -8.46
N GLY A 174 -26.50 21.46 -8.89
CA GLY A 174 -26.94 20.38 -9.77
C GLY A 174 -26.48 20.58 -11.21
N GLY A 175 -26.86 19.64 -12.08
CA GLY A 175 -26.60 19.73 -13.52
C GLY A 175 -25.43 18.89 -14.03
N TRP A 176 -24.72 18.19 -13.15
CA TRP A 176 -23.72 17.18 -13.52
C TRP A 176 -24.30 15.77 -13.39
N GLY A 177 -24.22 15.01 -14.47
CA GLY A 177 -24.62 13.59 -14.48
C GLY A 177 -23.64 12.71 -13.70
N PRO A 178 -24.10 11.59 -13.08
CA PRO A 178 -23.19 10.63 -12.46
C PRO A 178 -22.17 10.02 -13.44
N ASP A 179 -22.52 9.97 -14.72
CA ASP A 179 -21.66 9.53 -15.83
C ASP A 179 -20.58 10.56 -16.19
N GLU A 180 -20.92 11.84 -16.18
CA GLU A 180 -19.95 12.92 -16.40
C GLU A 180 -18.94 12.99 -15.25
N LEU A 181 -19.42 12.91 -14.00
CA LEU A 181 -18.56 12.89 -12.81
C LEU A 181 -17.68 11.64 -12.78
N ARG A 182 -18.22 10.48 -13.19
CA ARG A 182 -17.44 9.25 -13.31
C ARG A 182 -16.35 9.36 -14.37
N SER A 183 -16.67 9.97 -15.51
CA SER A 183 -15.70 10.20 -16.58
C SER A 183 -14.61 11.18 -16.14
N LEU A 184 -14.97 12.26 -15.44
CA LEU A 184 -14.01 13.19 -14.86
C LEU A 184 -13.08 12.49 -13.84
N GLN A 185 -13.64 11.64 -12.99
CA GLN A 185 -12.88 10.82 -12.04
C GLN A 185 -11.87 9.94 -12.78
N ASP A 186 -12.35 9.09 -13.70
CA ASP A 186 -11.54 8.03 -14.32
C ASP A 186 -10.48 8.59 -15.28
N PHE A 187 -10.80 9.69 -15.98
CA PHE A 187 -9.92 10.23 -17.03
C PHE A 187 -9.14 11.48 -16.62
N THR A 188 -9.42 12.10 -15.47
CA THR A 188 -8.68 13.30 -15.02
C THR A 188 -8.18 13.18 -13.60
N VAL A 189 -9.07 13.02 -12.63
CA VAL A 189 -8.70 13.07 -11.20
C VAL A 189 -7.80 11.89 -10.83
N LYS A 190 -8.18 10.69 -11.27
CA LYS A 190 -7.41 9.45 -11.05
C LYS A 190 -5.95 9.59 -11.48
N TYR A 191 -5.69 10.07 -12.70
CA TYR A 191 -4.32 10.22 -13.21
C TYR A 191 -3.51 11.30 -12.48
N LYS A 192 -4.16 12.39 -12.05
CA LYS A 192 -3.48 13.43 -11.26
C LYS A 192 -3.06 12.91 -9.89
N LEU A 193 -3.94 12.15 -9.23
CA LEU A 193 -3.66 11.57 -7.92
C LEU A 193 -2.68 10.39 -7.98
N ALA A 194 -2.75 9.56 -9.03
CA ALA A 194 -1.82 8.45 -9.24
C ALA A 194 -0.36 8.92 -9.47
N GLY A 195 -0.15 10.17 -9.88
CA GLY A 195 1.18 10.76 -10.00
C GLY A 195 1.80 11.24 -8.68
N VAL A 196 1.05 11.20 -7.57
CA VAL A 196 1.54 11.64 -6.26
C VAL A 196 2.44 10.56 -5.66
N GLN A 197 3.60 10.96 -5.15
CA GLN A 197 4.55 10.04 -4.51
C GLN A 197 3.91 9.32 -3.33
N GLY A 198 4.05 7.99 -3.30
CA GLY A 198 3.50 7.14 -2.24
C GLY A 198 2.07 6.64 -2.49
N VAL A 199 1.42 7.08 -3.57
CA VAL A 199 0.11 6.54 -3.97
C VAL A 199 0.32 5.32 -4.86
N SER A 200 -0.20 4.16 -4.44
CA SER A 200 -0.14 2.93 -5.25
C SER A 200 -1.35 2.76 -6.17
N GLU A 201 -2.54 3.16 -5.71
CA GLU A 201 -3.77 3.09 -6.49
C GLU A 201 -4.73 4.23 -6.13
N VAL A 202 -5.52 4.65 -7.13
CA VAL A 202 -6.68 5.52 -6.95
C VAL A 202 -7.90 4.79 -7.52
N ALA A 203 -8.72 4.22 -6.62
CA ALA A 203 -9.88 3.43 -6.99
C ALA A 203 -11.14 4.32 -7.12
N SER A 204 -11.93 4.10 -8.16
CA SER A 204 -13.15 4.85 -8.43
C SER A 204 -14.36 4.07 -7.92
N ILE A 205 -15.13 4.65 -6.99
CA ILE A 205 -16.31 4.02 -6.37
C ILE A 205 -17.58 4.77 -6.78
N GLY A 206 -18.60 4.05 -7.26
CA GLY A 206 -19.86 4.64 -7.74
C GLY A 206 -19.75 5.32 -9.10
N GLY A 207 -20.76 6.12 -9.45
CA GLY A 207 -20.91 6.74 -10.78
C GLY A 207 -21.29 5.73 -11.87
N PHE A 208 -21.60 6.23 -13.07
CA PHE A 208 -21.96 5.37 -14.22
C PHE A 208 -20.86 5.41 -15.27
N VAL A 209 -20.40 4.25 -15.72
CA VAL A 209 -19.46 4.19 -16.85
C VAL A 209 -20.26 4.39 -18.12
N GLN A 210 -19.84 5.33 -18.97
CA GLN A 210 -20.53 5.61 -20.23
C GLN A 210 -20.38 4.41 -21.18
N GLU A 211 -21.50 3.86 -21.62
CA GLU A 211 -21.57 2.73 -22.56
C GLU A 211 -22.43 3.11 -23.78
N TYR A 212 -21.98 2.76 -24.98
CA TYR A 212 -22.75 2.92 -26.21
C TYR A 212 -23.53 1.64 -26.50
N GLN A 213 -24.81 1.62 -26.11
CA GLN A 213 -25.69 0.48 -26.36
C GLN A 213 -26.40 0.65 -27.71
N VAL A 214 -26.19 -0.31 -28.62
CA VAL A 214 -26.89 -0.38 -29.91
C VAL A 214 -28.08 -1.33 -29.73
N ASP A 215 -29.27 -0.76 -29.60
CA ASP A 215 -30.52 -1.51 -29.54
C ASP A 215 -31.03 -1.78 -30.97
N VAL A 216 -31.35 -3.05 -31.27
CA VAL A 216 -31.67 -3.55 -32.62
C VAL A 216 -33.10 -4.04 -32.70
#